data_AF-A0A1Z9FFV2-F1
#
_entry.id   AF-A0A1Z9FFV2-F1
#
_cell.length_a   1.000
_cell.length_b   1.000
_cell.length_c   1.000
_cell.angle_alpha   90.00
_cell.angle_beta   90.00
_cell.angle_gamma   90.00
#
_symmetry.space_group_name_H-M   'P 1'
#
loop_
_entity.id
_entity.type
_entity.pdbx_description
1 polymer ?
#
loop_
_entity_poly.entity_id
_entity_poly.type
_entity_poly.pdbx_seq_one_letter_code
_entity_poly.pdbx_strand_id
1 'polypeptide(L)'
;MPFATGKYAKAISDRSGMEFPYNEMVKEWNGSFVHRSEFEAKHPQLEPRKQKPDAQALKDARGPVKLKPSEQIENGAVSPLLATLGVTSADRKITSTFKSANATPLVSTLTLSVSLGNESVSVS
;
A
#
# COMPACT_ATOMS: atom_id res chain seq x y z
N MET A 1 -13.05 -1.96 57.21
CA MET A 1 -12.15 -0.79 57.30
C MET A 1 -12.81 0.34 56.52
N PRO A 2 -13.26 1.43 57.16
CA PRO A 2 -13.80 2.58 56.43
C PRO A 2 -12.62 3.26 55.72
N PHE A 3 -12.62 3.22 54.39
CA PHE A 3 -11.73 4.08 53.61
C PHE A 3 -12.07 5.52 53.99
N ALA A 4 -11.08 6.35 54.31
CA ALA A 4 -11.32 7.76 54.59
C ALA A 4 -11.94 8.39 53.32
N THR A 5 -13.23 8.68 53.34
CA THR A 5 -13.96 9.27 52.20
C THR A 5 -14.19 10.75 52.43
N GLY A 6 -14.09 11.54 51.36
CA GLY A 6 -14.43 12.96 51.36
C GLY A 6 -13.33 13.88 51.93
N LYS A 7 -13.73 14.93 52.66
CA LYS A 7 -12.88 16.08 53.04
C LYS A 7 -11.64 15.72 53.87
N TYR A 8 -11.69 14.61 54.60
CA TYR A 8 -10.59 14.16 55.48
C TYR A 8 -9.78 13.01 54.88
N ALA A 9 -10.04 12.65 53.62
CA ALA A 9 -9.26 11.65 52.91
C ALA A 9 -7.85 12.19 52.67
N LYS A 10 -6.85 11.38 53.02
CA LYS A 10 -5.45 11.67 52.77
C LYS A 10 -4.85 10.58 51.89
N ALA A 11 -3.88 10.95 51.07
CA ALA A 11 -3.13 10.04 50.23
C ALA A 11 -1.64 10.29 50.40
N ILE A 12 -0.86 9.25 50.15
CA ILE A 12 0.60 9.34 50.14
C ILE A 12 1.01 9.66 48.71
N SER A 13 1.89 10.65 48.54
CA SER A 13 2.52 10.89 47.24
C SER A 13 3.55 9.82 46.91
N ASP A 14 3.50 9.30 45.70
CA ASP A 14 4.48 8.32 45.20
C ASP A 14 5.90 8.89 45.03
N ARG A 15 6.07 10.23 45.07
CA ARG A 15 7.34 10.91 44.80
C ARG A 15 8.05 11.37 46.07
N SER A 16 7.36 12.07 46.97
CA SER A 16 7.92 12.48 48.27
C SER A 16 7.67 11.47 49.39
N GLY A 17 6.69 10.58 49.26
CA GLY A 17 6.21 9.77 50.36
C GLY A 17 5.47 10.56 51.44
N MET A 18 5.15 11.85 51.20
CA MET A 18 4.44 12.69 52.16
C MET A 18 2.92 12.51 52.07
N GLU A 19 2.25 12.74 53.18
CA GLU A 19 0.79 12.65 53.30
C GLU A 19 0.13 13.98 52.91
N PHE A 20 -0.68 13.96 51.85
CA PHE A 20 -1.41 15.12 51.33
C PHE A 20 -2.92 14.87 51.30
N PRO A 21 -3.76 15.93 51.30
CA PRO A 21 -5.20 15.76 51.11
C PRO A 21 -5.51 15.13 49.74
N TYR A 22 -6.40 14.14 49.71
CA TYR A 22 -6.72 13.39 48.49
C TYR A 22 -7.24 14.30 47.35
N ASN A 23 -7.95 15.37 47.70
CA ASN A 23 -8.48 16.34 46.75
C ASN A 23 -7.39 17.16 46.02
N GLU A 24 -6.16 17.15 46.51
CA GLU A 24 -5.02 17.90 45.97
C GLU A 24 -4.04 17.01 45.19
N MET A 25 -4.35 15.71 45.13
CA MET A 25 -3.57 14.71 44.43
C MET A 25 -3.97 14.64 42.96
N VAL A 26 -2.98 14.45 42.10
CA VAL A 26 -3.11 14.38 40.65
C VAL A 26 -2.41 13.11 40.15
N LYS A 27 -2.98 12.48 39.13
CA LYS A 27 -2.35 11.34 38.46
C LYS A 27 -1.49 11.84 37.31
N GLU A 28 -0.19 11.54 37.36
CA GLU A 28 0.76 11.86 36.30
C GLU A 28 0.57 10.99 35.06
N TRP A 29 1.21 11.39 33.96
CA TRP A 29 1.18 10.70 32.67
C TRP A 29 1.76 9.28 32.71
N ASN A 30 2.63 8.99 33.68
CA ASN A 30 3.23 7.68 33.96
C ASN A 30 2.35 6.78 34.85
N GLY A 31 1.23 7.29 35.37
CA GLY A 31 0.34 6.59 36.28
C GLY A 31 0.63 6.78 37.78
N SER A 32 1.68 7.52 38.16
CA SER A 32 2.00 7.86 39.55
C SER A 32 0.99 8.86 40.13
N PHE A 33 0.71 8.75 41.42
CA PHE A 33 -0.19 9.62 42.16
C PHE A 33 0.62 10.57 43.03
N VAL A 34 0.61 11.86 42.67
CA VAL A 34 1.48 12.88 43.27
C VAL A 34 0.69 14.10 43.70
N HIS A 35 1.22 14.89 44.63
CA HIS A 35 0.63 16.18 44.95
C HIS A 35 0.88 17.17 43.81
N ARG A 36 -0.07 18.08 43.57
CA ARG A 36 0.04 19.14 42.54
C ARG A 36 1.34 19.97 42.56
N SER A 37 2.01 20.11 43.72
CA SER A 37 3.29 20.84 43.81
C SER A 37 4.48 20.06 43.26
N GLU A 38 4.34 18.74 43.16
CA GLU A 38 5.38 17.81 42.70
C GLU A 38 5.09 17.28 41.30
N PHE A 39 4.02 17.76 40.68
CA PHE A 39 3.55 17.32 39.38
C PHE A 39 4.53 17.71 38.27
N GLU A 40 5.04 16.71 37.55
CA GLU A 40 5.81 16.92 36.33
C GLU A 40 4.92 16.85 35.09
N ALA A 41 4.96 17.91 34.27
CA ALA A 41 4.28 17.91 32.99
C ALA A 41 4.89 16.85 32.05
N LYS A 42 4.04 16.26 31.20
CA LYS A 42 4.45 15.27 30.20
C LYS A 42 5.60 15.83 29.35
N HIS A 43 6.63 15.01 29.15
CA HIS A 43 7.79 15.43 28.36
C HIS A 43 7.36 15.71 26.89
N PRO A 44 7.76 16.84 26.29
CA PRO A 44 7.28 17.29 24.97
C PRO A 44 7.48 16.28 23.83
N GLN A 45 8.42 15.35 23.98
CA GLN A 45 8.78 14.31 23.01
C GLN A 45 7.77 13.15 22.96
N LEU A 46 6.91 12.98 23.98
CA LEU A 46 5.91 11.91 24.04
C LEU A 46 4.59 12.28 23.34
N GLU A 47 4.47 13.51 22.85
CA GLU A 47 3.35 13.94 22.03
C GLU A 47 3.82 13.97 20.57
N PRO A 48 3.24 13.12 19.70
CA PRO A 48 3.53 13.21 18.28
C PRO A 48 3.22 14.63 17.81
N ARG A 49 4.23 15.34 17.31
CA ARG A 49 4.00 16.62 16.65
C ARG A 49 2.99 16.38 15.54
N LYS A 50 1.89 17.16 15.55
CA LYS A 50 0.95 17.18 14.42
C LYS A 50 1.73 17.66 13.19
N GLN A 51 2.18 16.72 12.38
CA GLN A 51 2.72 17.06 11.07
C GLN A 51 1.54 17.53 10.23
N LYS A 52 1.50 18.83 9.95
CA LYS A 52 0.66 19.30 8.84
C LYS A 52 1.33 18.77 7.57
N PRO A 53 0.58 18.16 6.65
CA PRO A 53 1.13 17.92 5.32
C PRO A 53 1.60 19.27 4.79
N ASP A 54 2.85 19.34 4.35
CA ASP A 54 3.31 20.50 3.61
C ASP A 54 2.37 20.67 2.41
N ALA A 55 1.99 21.91 2.12
CA ALA A 55 1.25 22.24 0.91
C ALA A 55 2.21 22.16 -0.29
N GLN A 56 2.79 20.99 -0.51
CA GLN A 56 3.69 20.68 -1.62
C GLN A 56 2.86 20.29 -2.86
N ALA A 57 1.75 21.00 -3.08
CA ALA A 57 1.02 20.93 -4.33
C ALA A 57 1.71 21.87 -5.33
N LEU A 58 2.06 21.35 -6.51
CA LEU A 58 2.53 22.20 -7.59
C LEU A 58 1.40 23.17 -7.95
N LYS A 59 1.68 24.49 -7.90
CA LYS A 59 0.70 25.57 -8.15
C LYS A 59 -0.09 25.34 -9.45
N ASP A 60 0.58 24.75 -10.45
CA ASP A 60 0.03 24.39 -11.76
C ASP A 60 0.32 22.92 -12.08
N ALA A 61 -0.14 22.00 -11.22
CA ALA A 61 -0.04 20.56 -11.51
C ALA A 61 -0.72 20.23 -12.84
N ARG A 62 0.06 19.76 -13.82
CA ARG A 62 -0.49 19.30 -15.11
C ARG A 62 -1.48 18.18 -14.82
N GLY A 63 -2.73 18.37 -15.25
CA GLY A 63 -3.79 17.38 -15.04
C GLY A 63 -3.41 16.00 -15.59
N PRO A 64 -3.94 14.91 -15.01
CA PRO A 64 -3.63 13.57 -15.47
C PRO A 64 -3.99 13.43 -16.96
N VAL A 65 -2.99 13.15 -17.78
CA VAL A 65 -3.21 12.85 -19.20
C VAL A 65 -3.89 11.49 -19.24
N LYS A 66 -5.14 11.44 -19.72
CA LYS A 66 -5.78 10.16 -20.03
C LYS A 66 -5.00 9.50 -21.15
N LEU A 67 -4.11 8.59 -20.79
CA LEU A 67 -3.52 7.66 -21.74
C LEU A 67 -4.67 6.78 -22.21
N LYS A 68 -5.10 6.94 -23.47
CA LYS A 68 -5.91 5.92 -24.10
C LYS A 68 -5.08 4.63 -24.07
N PRO A 69 -5.68 3.45 -23.80
CA PRO A 69 -5.00 2.20 -24.07
C PRO A 69 -4.42 2.32 -25.48
N SER A 70 -3.10 2.20 -25.60
CA SER A 70 -2.47 2.12 -26.91
C SER A 70 -3.19 1.03 -27.69
N GLU A 71 -3.50 1.27 -28.96
CA GLU A 71 -4.10 0.29 -29.89
C GLU A 71 -3.18 -0.92 -30.17
N GLN A 72 -2.27 -1.26 -29.24
CA GLN A 72 -1.30 -2.35 -29.37
C GLN A 72 -1.92 -3.75 -29.30
N ILE A 73 -3.23 -3.87 -29.21
CA ILE A 73 -3.92 -5.14 -29.45
C ILE A 73 -5.17 -4.91 -30.33
N GLU A 74 -5.07 -4.01 -31.30
CA GLU A 74 -5.96 -4.06 -32.45
C GLU A 74 -5.13 -4.37 -33.70
N ASN A 75 -5.38 -5.55 -34.27
CA ASN A 75 -5.14 -5.81 -35.68
C ASN A 75 -3.68 -5.72 -36.14
N GLY A 76 -2.81 -6.62 -35.64
CA GLY A 76 -1.58 -6.98 -36.37
C GLY A 76 -0.56 -5.86 -36.61
N ALA A 77 -0.72 -4.69 -35.98
CA ALA A 77 0.20 -3.58 -36.13
C ALA A 77 1.47 -3.80 -35.30
N VAL A 78 2.62 -3.57 -35.93
CA VAL A 78 3.92 -3.55 -35.26
C VAL A 78 3.93 -2.39 -34.27
N SER A 79 4.37 -2.66 -33.03
CA SER A 79 4.60 -1.61 -32.03
C SER A 79 5.44 -0.48 -32.65
N PRO A 80 5.17 0.80 -32.35
CA PRO A 80 5.86 1.92 -33.00
C PRO A 80 7.40 1.84 -32.86
N LEU A 81 7.89 1.27 -31.77
CA LEU A 81 9.33 1.02 -31.54
C LEU A 81 9.91 -0.04 -32.50
N LEU A 82 9.14 -1.07 -32.85
CA LEU A 82 9.55 -2.09 -33.82
C LEU A 82 9.52 -1.54 -35.25
N ALA A 83 8.56 -0.67 -35.56
CA ALA A 83 8.49 0.03 -36.84
C ALA A 83 9.71 0.97 -37.02
N THR A 84 10.15 1.67 -35.97
CA THR A 84 11.37 2.50 -36.03
C THR A 84 12.66 1.68 -36.21
N LEU A 85 12.63 0.39 -35.84
CA LEU A 85 13.71 -0.56 -36.07
C LEU A 85 13.58 -1.28 -37.43
N GLY A 86 12.60 -0.92 -38.26
CA GLY A 86 12.38 -1.49 -39.59
C GLY A 86 11.74 -2.88 -39.62
N VAL A 87 11.25 -3.38 -38.47
CA VAL A 87 10.65 -4.70 -38.38
C VAL A 87 9.22 -4.66 -38.93
N THR A 88 8.94 -5.44 -39.96
CA THR A 88 7.61 -5.54 -40.57
C THR A 88 6.82 -6.74 -40.03
N SER A 89 5.50 -6.79 -40.27
CA SER A 89 4.68 -7.93 -39.86
C SER A 89 5.08 -9.26 -40.54
N ALA A 90 5.80 -9.20 -41.67
CA ALA A 90 6.35 -10.38 -42.34
C ALA A 90 7.61 -10.93 -41.65
N ASP A 91 8.36 -10.08 -40.94
CA ASP A 91 9.58 -10.47 -40.21
C ASP A 91 9.27 -11.07 -38.83
N ARG A 92 8.02 -10.95 -38.36
CA ARG A 92 7.58 -11.42 -37.05
C ARG A 92 7.30 -12.92 -37.07
N LYS A 93 8.32 -13.73 -36.78
CA LYS A 93 8.18 -15.17 -36.55
C LYS A 93 7.64 -15.46 -35.15
N ILE A 94 6.39 -15.90 -35.05
CA ILE A 94 5.81 -16.41 -33.81
C ILE A 94 6.26 -17.87 -33.65
N THR A 95 7.18 -18.12 -32.72
CA THR A 95 7.61 -19.48 -32.37
C THR A 95 6.77 -19.97 -31.20
N SER A 96 5.80 -20.84 -31.45
CA SER A 96 5.02 -21.54 -30.41
C SER A 96 5.31 -23.04 -30.47
N THR A 97 5.54 -23.64 -29.30
CA THR A 97 5.73 -25.09 -29.17
C THR A 97 4.41 -25.76 -28.79
N PHE A 98 3.84 -26.54 -29.71
CA PHE A 98 2.67 -27.36 -29.44
C PHE A 98 3.09 -28.80 -29.12
N LYS A 99 2.77 -29.28 -27.92
CA LYS A 99 2.94 -30.70 -27.55
C LYS A 99 1.59 -31.40 -27.67
N SER A 100 1.41 -32.26 -28.66
CA SER A 100 0.25 -33.16 -28.74
C SER A 100 0.59 -34.47 -28.05
N ALA A 101 -0.14 -34.82 -26.99
CA ALA A 101 0.07 -36.05 -26.24
C ALA A 101 -0.40 -37.32 -26.98
N ASN A 102 -1.06 -37.18 -28.14
CA ASN A 102 -1.75 -38.27 -28.82
C ASN A 102 -1.48 -38.33 -30.34
N ALA A 103 -0.39 -37.72 -30.82
CA ALA A 103 -0.04 -37.71 -32.24
C ALA A 103 0.52 -39.06 -32.69
N THR A 104 -0.19 -39.76 -33.57
CA THR A 104 0.32 -40.92 -34.34
C THR A 104 1.31 -40.44 -35.41
N PRO A 105 2.42 -41.16 -35.69
CA PRO A 105 3.52 -40.67 -36.53
C PRO A 105 3.22 -40.56 -38.04
N LEU A 106 1.97 -40.74 -38.46
CA LEU A 106 1.53 -40.71 -39.86
C LEU A 106 0.87 -39.36 -40.25
N VAL A 107 1.08 -38.31 -39.48
CA VAL A 107 0.57 -36.97 -39.81
C VAL A 107 1.24 -36.48 -41.08
N SER A 108 0.45 -36.33 -42.15
CA SER A 108 0.96 -35.88 -43.44
C SER A 108 1.01 -34.34 -43.53
N THR A 109 0.12 -33.64 -42.81
CA THR A 109 0.08 -32.18 -42.80
C THR A 109 -0.40 -31.62 -41.46
N LEU A 110 0.17 -30.50 -41.05
CA LEU A 110 -0.27 -29.71 -39.91
C LEU A 110 -0.79 -28.37 -40.44
N THR A 111 -2.08 -28.08 -40.26
CA THR A 111 -2.68 -26.81 -40.72
C THR A 111 -2.94 -25.90 -39.53
N LEU A 112 -2.34 -24.71 -39.56
CA LEU A 112 -2.55 -23.64 -38.59
C LEU A 112 -3.48 -22.60 -39.20
N SER A 113 -4.60 -22.34 -38.55
CA SER A 113 -5.55 -21.29 -38.93
C SER A 113 -5.73 -20.33 -37.76
N VAL A 114 -5.51 -19.05 -38.03
CA VAL A 114 -5.61 -17.97 -37.05
C VAL A 114 -6.65 -16.98 -37.55
N SER A 115 -7.64 -16.68 -36.70
CA SER A 115 -8.63 -15.62 -36.92
C SER A 115 -8.72 -14.76 -35.67
N LEU A 116 -9.29 -13.56 -35.80
CA LEU A 116 -9.34 -12.57 -34.72
C LEU A 116 -10.04 -13.18 -33.48
N GLY A 117 -9.27 -13.48 -32.44
CA GLY A 117 -9.76 -14.03 -31.18
C GLY A 117 -9.84 -15.56 -31.08
N ASN A 118 -9.45 -16.33 -32.10
CA ASN A 118 -9.48 -17.79 -32.04
C ASN A 118 -8.31 -18.43 -32.82
N GLU A 119 -7.50 -19.22 -32.11
CA GLU A 119 -6.44 -20.06 -32.68
C GLU A 119 -6.86 -21.53 -32.65
N SER A 120 -6.86 -22.19 -33.80
CA SER A 120 -7.19 -23.62 -33.89
C SER A 120 -6.12 -24.39 -34.67
N VAL A 121 -5.73 -25.54 -34.12
CA VAL A 121 -4.79 -26.48 -34.74
C VAL A 121 -5.56 -27.74 -35.12
N SER A 122 -5.58 -28.06 -36.41
CA SER A 122 -6.17 -29.30 -36.93
C SER A 122 -5.09 -30.23 -37.46
N VAL A 123 -5.23 -31.52 -37.15
CA VAL A 123 -4.34 -32.59 -37.59
C VAL A 123 -5.16 -33.54 -38.46
N SER A 124 -4.68 -33.84 -39.67
CA SER A 124 -5.31 -34.77 -40.62
C SER A 124 -4.33 -35.82 -41.13
#